data_AF-U5MWE8-F1
#
_entry.id   AF-U5MWE8-F1
#
_cell.length_a   1.000
_cell.length_b   1.000
_cell.length_c   1.000
_cell.angle_alpha   90.00
_cell.angle_beta   90.00
_cell.angle_gamma   90.00
#
_symmetry.space_group_name_H-M   'P 1'
#
loop_
_entity.id
_entity.type
_entity.pdbx_description
1 polymer ?
#
loop_
_entity_poly.entity_id
_entity_poly.type
_entity_poly.pdbx_seq_one_letter_code
_entity_poly.pdbx_strand_id
1 'polypeptide(L)' 'MYDFIKIQWIMRKYSETNIANCVTKKYITQAQADVILAMPQASV' A
#
# COMPACT_ATOMS: atom_id res chain seq x y z
N MET A 1 -7.39 7.07 -4.59
CA MET A 1 -6.91 5.68 -4.64
C MET A 1 -5.70 5.46 -3.73
N TYR A 2 -4.68 6.33 -3.82
CA TYR A 2 -3.51 6.32 -2.92
C TYR A 2 -3.85 6.26 -1.42
N ASP A 3 -4.63 7.22 -0.91
CA ASP A 3 -4.97 7.26 0.53
C ASP A 3 -5.77 6.06 0.99
N PHE A 4 -6.67 5.54 0.14
CA PHE A 4 -7.43 4.33 0.43
C PHE A 4 -6.49 3.13 0.61
N ILE A 5 -5.56 2.92 -0.32
CA ILE A 5 -4.59 1.81 -0.27
C ILE A 5 -3.66 1.96 0.94
N LYS A 6 -3.22 3.19 1.23
CA LYS A 6 -2.42 3.50 2.42
C LYS A 6 -3.15 3.13 3.71
N ILE A 7 -4.44 3.44 3.82
CA ILE A 7 -5.26 3.03 4.98
C ILE A 7 -5.36 1.49 5.04
N GLN A 8 -5.57 0.80 3.92
CA GLN A 8 -5.61 -0.67 3.90
C GLN A 8 -4.27 -1.29 4.36
N TRP A 9 -3.14 -0.70 3.97
CA TRP A 9 -1.81 -1.11 4.44
C TRP A 9 -1.66 -0.91 5.95
N ILE A 10 -1.97 0.28 6.45
CA ILE A 10 -1.86 0.59 7.89
C ILE A 10 -2.75 -0.35 8.71
N MET A 11 -3.96 -0.66 8.23
CA MET A 11 -4.87 -1.61 8.90
C MET A 11 -4.44 -3.09 8.73
N ARG A 12 -3.26 -3.37 8.16
CA ARG A 12 -2.75 -4.72 7.87
C ARG A 12 -3.69 -5.56 7.00
N LYS A 13 -4.59 -4.92 6.24
CA LYS A 13 -5.48 -5.58 5.29
C LYS A 13 -4.77 -5.88 3.97
N TYR A 14 -3.76 -5.09 3.62
CA TYR A 14 -2.97 -5.25 2.40
C TYR A 14 -1.55 -5.73 2.74
N SER A 15 -1.08 -6.72 1.99
CA SER A 15 0.30 -7.18 1.99
C SER A 15 1.12 -6.48 0.90
N GLU A 16 2.44 -6.69 0.89
CA GLU A 16 3.33 -6.10 -0.13
C GLU A 16 2.90 -6.52 -1.55
N THR A 17 2.46 -7.77 -1.72
CA THR A 17 1.90 -8.28 -2.98
C THR A 17 0.66 -7.50 -3.41
N ASN A 18 -0.20 -7.10 -2.47
CA ASN A 18 -1.35 -6.25 -2.79
C ASN A 18 -0.92 -4.86 -3.25
N ILE A 19 0.12 -4.29 -2.64
CA ILE A 19 0.67 -2.99 -3.03
C ILE A 19 1.29 -3.07 -4.44
N ALA A 20 2.10 -4.08 -4.72
CA ALA A 20 2.68 -4.32 -6.04
C ALA A 20 1.59 -4.47 -7.12
N ASN A 21 0.51 -5.20 -6.82
CA ASN A 21 -0.64 -5.33 -7.73
C ASN A 21 -1.33 -3.98 -7.98
N CYS A 22 -1.39 -3.08 -7.00
CA CYS A 22 -1.93 -1.74 -7.18
C CYS A 22 -1.06 -0.89 -8.13
N VAL A 23 0.27 -1.08 -8.11
CA VAL A 23 1.18 -0.45 -9.08
C VAL A 23 0.95 -1.00 -10.48
N THR A 24 0.90 -2.32 -10.65
CA THR A 24 0.66 -2.97 -11.95
C THR A 24 -0.67 -2.53 -12.57
N LYS A 25 -1.71 -2.37 -11.75
CA LYS A 25 -3.03 -1.87 -12.17
C LYS A 25 -3.08 -0.35 -12.36
N LYS A 26 -1.97 0.36 -12.17
CA LYS A 26 -1.83 1.82 -12.28
C LYS A 26 -2.77 2.60 -11.33
N TYR A 27 -3.13 2.01 -10.19
CA TYR A 27 -3.89 2.67 -9.14
C TYR A 27 -3.04 3.63 -8.31
N ILE A 28 -1.74 3.34 -8.21
CA ILE A 28 -0.70 4.15 -7.60
C ILE A 28 0.57 4.06 -8.44
N THR A 29 1.47 5.02 -8.28
CA THR A 29 2.81 4.98 -8.87
C THR A 29 3.76 4.13 -8.02
N GLN A 30 4.92 3.76 -8.57
CA GLN A 30 5.96 3.08 -7.80
C GLN A 30 6.42 3.92 -6.60
N ALA A 31 6.67 5.22 -6.80
CA ALA A 31 7.06 6.12 -5.71
C ALA A 31 6.02 6.17 -4.57
N GLN A 32 4.74 6.11 -4.91
CA GLN A 32 3.66 6.01 -3.91
C GLN A 32 3.66 4.67 -3.18
N ALA A 33 3.89 3.56 -3.89
CA ALA A 33 4.04 2.25 -3.27
C ALA A 33 5.21 2.22 -2.29
N ASP A 34 6.36 2.77 -2.67
CA ASP A 34 7.55 2.83 -1.83
C ASP A 34 7.28 3.60 -0.52
N VAL A 35 6.54 4.72 -0.62
CA VAL A 35 6.11 5.47 0.58
C VAL A 35 5.21 4.62 1.47
N ILE A 36 4.26 3.86 0.91
CA ILE A 36 3.35 3.01 1.69
C ILE A 36 4.12 1.88 2.38
N LEU A 37 5.01 1.19 1.65
CA LEU A 37 5.79 0.07 2.16
C LEU A 37 6.75 0.48 3.28
N ALA A 38 7.21 1.74 3.29
CA ALA A 38 8.01 2.29 4.38
C ALA A 38 7.21 2.59 5.65
N MET A 39 5.87 2.58 5.60
CA MET A 39 5.04 2.88 6.78
C MET A 39 4.85 1.62 7.63
N PRO A 40 4.90 1.74 8.98
CA PRO A 40 4.55 0.63 9.85
C PRO A 40 3.07 0.26 9.71
N GLN A 41 2.78 -1.04 9.75
CA GLN A 41 1.42 -1.54 9.87
C GLN A 41 0.97 -1.54 11.33
N ALA A 42 -0.34 -1.54 11.56
CA ALA A 42 -0.91 -1.74 12.88
C ALA A 42 -0.43 -3.06 13.48
N SER A 43 0.16 -2.97 14.68
CA SER A 43 0.49 -4.12 15.51
C SER A 43 -0.80 -4.81 15.98
N VAL A 44 -0.77 -6.13 16.03
CA VAL A 44 -1.86 -6.97 16.59
C VAL A 44 -1.83 -6.84 18.11
#